data_AF-A0A956ETT2-F1
#
_entry.id   AF-A0A956ETT2-F1
#
_cell.length_a   1.000
_cell.length_b   1.000
_cell.length_c   1.000
_cell.angle_alpha   90.00
_cell.angle_beta   90.00
_cell.angle_gamma   90.00
#
_symmetry.space_group_name_H-M   'P 1'
#
loop_
_entity.id
_entity.type
_entity.pdbx_description
1 polymer ?
#
loop_
_entity_poly.entity_id
_entity_poly.type
_entity_poly.pdbx_seq_one_letter_code
_entity_poly.pdbx_strand_id
1 'polypeptide(L)' 'MGRKVDVGDLLDATEVAEVLGLAHRNTVSVYQRRYPDMPRPVVERGAGRTKLWLRSEIDEWKKRRPGS' A
#
# COMPACT_ATOMS: atom_id res chain seq x y z
N MET A 1 17.82 13.86 6.80
CA MET A 1 17.96 13.30 5.44
C MET A 1 16.56 13.12 4.86
N GLY A 2 16.17 13.91 3.85
CA GLY A 2 14.86 13.76 3.21
C GLY A 2 14.86 12.53 2.31
N ARG A 3 13.99 11.56 2.59
CA ARG A 3 13.84 10.36 1.76
C ARG A 3 13.27 10.81 0.42
N LYS A 4 14.09 10.81 -0.63
CA LYS A 4 13.63 11.01 -2.01
C LYS A 4 12.79 9.79 -2.36
N VAL A 5 11.51 10.02 -2.54
CA VAL A 5 10.56 9.01 -2.96
C VAL A 5 10.28 9.28 -4.42
N ASP A 6 10.70 8.35 -5.30
CA ASP A 6 10.38 8.46 -6.70
C ASP A 6 8.88 8.25 -6.89
N VAL A 7 8.25 9.11 -7.68
CA VAL A 7 6.81 9.02 -7.95
C VAL A 7 6.46 7.71 -8.65
N GLY A 8 7.42 7.10 -9.36
CA GLY A 8 7.30 5.76 -9.94
C GLY A 8 7.25 4.62 -8.92
N ASP A 9 7.64 4.87 -7.66
CA ASP A 9 7.51 3.90 -6.56
C ASP A 9 6.21 4.06 -5.78
N LEU A 10 5.34 5.01 -6.18
CA LEU A 10 4.02 5.18 -5.57
C LEU A 10 3.01 4.27 -6.26
N LEU A 11 2.37 3.41 -5.48
CA LEU A 11 1.32 2.49 -5.92
C LEU A 11 -0.04 2.99 -5.49
N ASP A 12 -1.02 2.94 -6.39
CA ASP A 12 -2.41 3.16 -6.01
C ASP A 12 -3.03 1.92 -5.33
N ALA A 13 -4.29 2.02 -4.88
CA ALA A 13 -4.97 0.91 -4.21
C ALA A 13 -5.17 -0.32 -5.11
N THR A 14 -5.19 -0.15 -6.43
CA THR A 14 -5.30 -1.22 -7.41
C THR A 14 -3.96 -1.93 -7.55
N GLU A 15 -2.88 -1.18 -7.74
CA GLU A 15 -1.52 -1.73 -7.86
C GLU A 15 -1.07 -2.43 -6.56
N VAL A 16 -1.42 -1.87 -5.40
CA VAL A 16 -1.19 -2.55 -4.10
C VAL A 16 -1.94 -3.88 -4.06
N ALA A 17 -3.18 -3.94 -4.56
CA ALA A 17 -3.92 -5.18 -4.64
C ALA A 17 -3.19 -6.19 -5.52
N GLU A 18 -2.72 -5.80 -6.71
CA GLU A 18 -1.97 -6.68 -7.61
C GLU A 18 -0.66 -7.20 -6.98
N VAL A 19 0.13 -6.33 -6.34
CA VAL A 19 1.37 -6.71 -5.66
C VAL A 19 1.12 -7.73 -4.55
N LEU A 20 -0.01 -7.59 -3.85
CA LEU A 20 -0.43 -8.50 -2.79
C LEU A 20 -1.18 -9.74 -3.31
N GLY A 21 -1.45 -9.84 -4.61
CA GLY A 21 -2.24 -10.93 -5.20
C GLY A 21 -3.73 -10.87 -4.86
N LEU A 22 -4.25 -9.69 -4.55
CA LEU A 22 -5.65 -9.45 -4.21
C LEU A 22 -6.45 -9.12 -5.47
N ALA A 23 -7.69 -9.64 -5.54
CA ALA A 23 -8.54 -9.47 -6.72
C ALA A 23 -9.05 -8.03 -6.93
N HIS A 24 -9.22 -7.24 -5.86
CA HIS A 24 -9.84 -5.92 -5.96
C HIS A 24 -9.26 -4.91 -4.98
N ARG A 25 -9.10 -3.65 -5.43
CA ARG A 25 -8.68 -2.52 -4.57
C ARG A 25 -9.50 -2.36 -3.28
N ASN A 26 -10.78 -2.75 -3.28
CA ASN A 26 -11.64 -2.65 -2.09
C ASN A 26 -11.18 -3.59 -0.97
N THR A 27 -10.54 -4.72 -1.30
CA THR A 27 -9.97 -5.61 -0.29
C THR A 27 -8.76 -5.02 0.40
N VAL A 28 -8.04 -4.06 -0.21
CA VAL A 28 -6.95 -3.33 0.45
C VAL A 28 -7.46 -2.55 1.67
N SER A 29 -8.65 -1.94 1.59
CA SER A 29 -9.28 -1.28 2.74
C SER A 29 -9.67 -2.27 3.84
N VAL A 30 -10.14 -3.47 3.48
CA VAL A 30 -10.43 -4.54 4.44
C VAL A 30 -9.13 -5.01 5.11
N TYR A 31 -8.06 -5.17 4.33
CA TYR A 31 -6.75 -5.57 4.81
C TYR A 31 -6.15 -4.52 5.75
N GLN A 32 -6.30 -3.22 5.46
CA GLN A 32 -5.89 -2.15 6.39
C GLN A 32 -6.60 -2.23 7.74
N ARG A 33 -7.87 -2.64 7.76
CA ARG A 33 -8.61 -2.85 9.03
C ARG A 33 -8.19 -4.13 9.74
N ARG A 34 -7.89 -5.18 8.98
CA ARG A 34 -7.51 -6.51 9.51
C ARG A 34 -6.06 -6.56 9.99
N TYR A 35 -5.16 -5.83 9.33
CA TYR A 35 -3.73 -5.80 9.59
C TYR A 35 -3.33 -4.37 9.95
N PRO A 36 -3.27 -4.03 11.25
CA PRO A 36 -2.82 -2.71 11.69
C PRO A 36 -1.36 -2.43 11.31
N ASP A 37 -0.57 -3.50 11.07
CA ASP A 37 0.82 -3.44 10.62
C ASP A 37 0.95 -3.14 9.12
N MET A 38 -0.16 -3.12 8.37
CA MET A 38 -0.14 -2.80 6.95
C MET A 38 0.27 -1.32 6.74
N PRO A 39 1.12 -1.02 5.74
CA PRO A 39 1.54 0.35 5.47
C PRO A 39 0.35 1.26 5.19
N ARG A 40 0.41 2.48 5.72
CA ARG A 40 -0.55 3.53 5.42
C ARG A 40 -0.16 4.25 4.14
N PRO A 41 -1.11 4.86 3.43
CA PRO A 41 -0.79 5.64 2.24
C PRO A 41 0.08 6.83 2.63
N VAL A 42 1.17 7.03 1.91
CA VAL A 42 2.08 8.16 2.08
C VAL A 42 1.55 9.45 1.45
N VAL A 43 0.66 9.31 0.46
CA VAL A 43 0.00 10.43 -0.21
C VAL A 43 -1.49 10.20 -0.19
N GLU A 44 -2.22 11.16 0.38
CA GLU A 44 -3.67 11.24 0.30
C GLU A 44 -4.04 12.53 -0.43
N ARG A 45 -4.74 12.40 -1.57
CA ARG A 45 -5.18 13.52 -2.42
C ARG A 45 -6.69 13.46 -2.60
N GLY A 46 -7.33 14.64 -2.60
CA GLY A 46 -8.76 14.80 -2.85
C GLY A 46 -9.67 14.19 -1.77
N ALA A 47 -9.66 14.76 -0.57
CA ALA A 47 -10.54 14.35 0.55
C ALA A 47 -10.59 12.83 0.81
N GLY A 48 -9.45 12.14 0.65
CA GLY A 48 -9.32 10.70 0.88
C GLY A 48 -9.72 9.78 -0.29
N ARG A 49 -9.99 10.35 -1.48
CA ARG A 49 -10.37 9.57 -2.69
C ARG A 49 -9.17 8.90 -3.37
N THR A 50 -8.01 9.56 -3.40
CA THR A 50 -6.79 9.02 -3.99
C THR A 50 -5.78 8.77 -2.88
N LYS A 51 -5.41 7.52 -2.71
CA LYS A 51 -4.44 7.06 -1.72
C LYS A 51 -3.32 6.37 -2.47
N LEU A 52 -2.08 6.76 -2.19
CA LEU A 52 -0.89 6.15 -2.77
C LEU A 52 -0.01 5.62 -1.65
N TRP A 53 0.49 4.40 -1.85
CA TRP A 53 1.39 3.69 -0.97
C TRP A 53 2.78 3.64 -1.56
N LEU A 54 3.77 3.46 -0.70
CA LEU A 54 5.10 3.15 -1.18
C LEU A 54 5.22 1.68 -1.55
N ARG A 55 5.65 1.42 -2.78
CA ARG A 55 6.00 0.08 -3.27
C ARG A 55 6.95 -0.62 -2.32
N SER A 56 8.00 0.07 -1.87
CA SER A 56 8.99 -0.51 -0.95
C SER A 56 8.38 -0.92 0.39
N GLU A 57 7.45 -0.14 0.94
CA GLU A 57 6.82 -0.48 2.23
C GLU A 57 5.87 -1.67 2.09
N ILE A 58 5.12 -1.72 0.99
CA ILE A 58 4.22 -2.85 0.69
C ILE A 58 5.02 -4.12 0.45
N ASP A 59 6.13 -4.04 -0.28
CA ASP A 59 7.03 -5.16 -0.55
C ASP A 59 7.71 -5.67 0.74
N GLU A 60 8.21 -4.77 1.58
CA GLU A 60 8.78 -5.12 2.88
C GLU A 60 7.74 -5.72 3.83
N TRP A 61 6.54 -5.17 3.87
CA TRP A 61 5.44 -5.73 4.65
C TRP A 61 5.05 -7.12 4.14
N LYS A 62 4.96 -7.31 2.82
CA LYS A 62 4.70 -8.62 2.20
C LYS A 62 5.76 -9.65 2.61
N LYS A 63 7.04 -9.29 2.65
CA LYS A 63 8.13 -10.16 3.12
C LYS A 63 8.03 -10.49 4.61
N ARG A 64 7.66 -9.51 5.44
CA ARG A 64 7.53 -9.69 6.90
C ARG A 64 6.25 -10.41 7.31
N ARG A 65 5.25 -10.45 6.43
CA ARG A 65 3.93 -11.01 6.74
C ARG A 65 4.07 -12.50 7.07
N PRO A 66 3.60 -12.95 8.26
CA PRO A 66 3.65 -14.35 8.64
C PRO A 66 2.56 -15.11 7.88
N GLY A 67 2.93 -15.80 6.81
CA GLY A 67 2.01 -16.66 6.05
C GLY A 67 2.30 -16.77 4.56
N SER A 68 3.57 -16.87 4.18
CA SER A 68 3.95 -17.36 2.85
C SER A 68 4.23 -18.85 2.85
#